data_AF-A0A7V5K698-F1
#
_entry.id   AF-A0A7V5K698-F1
#
_cell.length_a   1.000
_cell.length_b   1.000
_cell.length_c   1.000
_cell.angle_alpha   90.00
_cell.angle_beta   90.00
_cell.angle_gamma   90.00
#
_symmetry.space_group_name_H-M   'P 1'
#
loop_
_entity.id
_entity.type
_entity.pdbx_description
1 polymer ?
#
loop_
_entity_poly.entity_id
_entity_poly.type
_entity_poly.pdbx_seq_one_letter_code
_entity_poly.pdbx_strand_id
1 'polypeptide(L)'
;LPFTMPQRGDVIVFVYPEDNSKDFIKRVVGVEGDTVELRDKRVYVNGKPWEDPHGVYTDPRVIPKSMDPRDNFGPVKVPPQHLFVMGDNRDNSRDSRYWGFVHVGEVKGKAFLIYYSWDSSNHGIRWNRIGRVIQ
;
A
#
# COMPACT_ATOMS: atom_id res chain seq x y z
N LEU A 1 10.65 13.42 15.07
CA LEU A 1 11.39 12.84 13.92
C LEU A 1 11.22 13.80 12.74
N PRO A 2 12.27 14.17 12.01
CA PRO A 2 12.12 15.00 10.82
C PRO A 2 11.27 14.28 9.78
N PHE A 3 10.39 15.02 9.09
CA PHE A 3 9.61 14.49 7.97
C PHE A 3 10.59 14.08 6.87
N THR A 4 10.67 12.78 6.58
CA THR A 4 11.46 12.26 5.47
C THR A 4 10.50 11.90 4.34
N MET A 5 10.91 12.16 3.10
CA MET A 5 10.13 11.77 1.93
C MET A 5 9.82 10.26 2.00
N PRO A 6 8.57 9.84 1.70
CA PRO A 6 8.22 8.44 1.63
C PRO A 6 9.07 7.71 0.57
N GLN A 7 9.56 6.54 0.94
CA GLN A 7 10.33 5.64 0.09
C GLN A 7 9.52 4.37 -0.14
N ARG A 8 9.91 3.58 -1.16
CA ARG A 8 9.28 2.28 -1.36
C ARG A 8 9.45 1.41 -0.11
N GLY A 9 8.41 0.69 0.25
CA GLY A 9 8.32 -0.10 1.48
C GLY A 9 7.74 0.67 2.66
N ASP A 10 7.78 2.01 2.69
CA ASP A 10 7.21 2.76 3.82
C ASP A 10 5.70 2.53 3.92
N VAL A 11 5.19 2.40 5.15
CA VAL A 11 3.75 2.48 5.42
C VAL A 11 3.40 3.91 5.80
N ILE A 12 2.46 4.50 5.08
CA ILE A 12 2.09 5.90 5.24
C ILE A 12 0.61 6.05 5.57
N VAL A 13 0.31 7.09 6.36
CA VAL A 13 -1.04 7.61 6.55
C VAL A 13 -1.20 8.86 5.69
N PHE A 14 -2.27 8.92 4.91
CA PHE A 14 -2.52 10.02 3.97
C PHE A 14 -4.02 10.30 3.83
N VAL A 15 -4.35 11.52 3.40
CA VAL A 15 -5.72 11.91 3.06
C VAL A 15 -6.18 11.17 1.82
N TYR A 16 -7.34 10.52 1.88
CA TYR A 16 -7.85 9.72 0.78
C TYR A 16 -8.23 10.60 -0.44
N PRO A 17 -7.68 10.36 -1.65
CA PRO A 17 -7.86 11.28 -2.78
C PRO A 17 -9.30 11.43 -3.32
N GLU A 18 -10.18 10.45 -3.12
CA GLU A 18 -11.59 10.56 -3.55
C GLU A 18 -12.51 11.15 -2.47
N ASP A 19 -12.07 11.22 -1.21
CA ASP A 19 -12.85 11.76 -0.08
C ASP A 19 -11.93 12.22 1.06
N ASN A 20 -11.67 13.53 1.08
CA ASN A 20 -10.71 14.17 1.96
C ASN A 20 -11.12 14.17 3.44
N SER A 21 -12.32 13.68 3.78
CA SER A 21 -12.74 13.48 5.17
C SER A 21 -12.15 12.21 5.80
N LYS A 22 -11.50 11.36 5.01
CA LYS A 22 -10.98 10.06 5.42
C LYS A 22 -9.47 9.98 5.32
N ASP A 23 -8.87 9.32 6.30
CA ASP A 23 -7.46 8.95 6.30
C ASP A 23 -7.29 7.48 5.97
N PHE A 24 -6.36 7.18 5.07
CA PHE A 24 -6.03 5.81 4.66
C PHE A 24 -4.61 5.49 5.09
N ILE A 25 -4.36 4.20 5.35
CA ILE A 25 -3.04 3.65 5.61
C ILE A 25 -2.71 2.60 4.54
N LYS A 26 -1.59 2.77 3.85
CA LYS A 26 -1.12 1.86 2.78
C LYS A 26 0.41 1.85 2.72
N ARG A 27 0.98 0.86 2.04
CA ARG A 27 2.42 0.74 1.79
C ARG A 27 2.78 1.38 0.45
N VAL A 28 3.85 2.15 0.41
CA VAL A 28 4.41 2.73 -0.81
C VAL A 28 5.07 1.62 -1.62
N VAL A 29 4.58 1.41 -2.84
CA VAL A 29 5.13 0.43 -3.79
C VAL A 29 5.99 1.12 -4.84
N GLY A 30 5.54 2.27 -5.34
CA GLY A 30 6.28 3.09 -6.30
C GLY A 30 6.39 4.54 -5.85
N VAL A 31 7.52 5.16 -6.16
CA VAL A 31 7.76 6.59 -5.97
C VAL A 31 7.89 7.27 -7.34
N GLU A 32 7.95 8.60 -7.36
CA GLU A 32 8.17 9.41 -8.57
C GLU A 32 9.15 8.76 -9.55
N GLY A 33 8.73 8.67 -10.82
CA GLY A 33 9.53 8.13 -11.92
C GLY A 33 9.40 6.62 -12.11
N ASP A 34 8.94 5.87 -11.10
CA ASP A 34 8.77 4.42 -11.21
C ASP A 34 7.71 4.03 -12.21
N THR A 35 7.91 2.91 -12.89
CA THR A 35 6.86 2.23 -13.63
C THR A 35 6.36 1.04 -12.81
N VAL A 36 5.07 1.04 -12.46
CA VAL A 36 4.43 -0.03 -11.69
C VAL A 36 3.47 -0.80 -12.58
N GLU A 37 3.53 -2.12 -12.50
CA GLU A 37 2.60 -3.03 -13.17
C GLU A 37 2.31 -4.25 -12.29
N LEU A 38 1.15 -4.86 -12.49
CA LEU A 38 0.83 -6.17 -11.93
C LEU A 38 0.60 -7.16 -13.07
N ARG A 39 1.18 -8.35 -12.93
CA ARG A 39 0.99 -9.49 -13.84
C ARG A 39 0.64 -10.70 -12.99
N ASP A 40 -0.58 -11.21 -13.14
CA ASP A 40 -1.10 -12.35 -12.39
C ASP A 40 -0.80 -12.26 -10.89
N LYS A 41 -1.24 -11.17 -10.26
CA LYS A 41 -1.05 -10.79 -8.84
C LYS A 41 0.36 -10.35 -8.44
N ARG A 42 1.38 -10.60 -9.26
CA ARG A 42 2.77 -10.24 -8.95
C ARG A 42 3.03 -8.80 -9.32
N VAL A 43 3.55 -8.03 -8.36
CA VAL A 43 3.94 -6.63 -8.56
C VAL A 43 5.31 -6.56 -9.21
N TYR A 44 5.46 -5.70 -10.21
CA TYR A 44 6.74 -5.34 -10.80
C TYR A 44 6.92 -3.83 -10.72
N VAL A 45 8.14 -3.42 -10.37
CA VAL A 45 8.58 -2.02 -10.33
C VAL A 45 9.77 -1.88 -11.26
N ASN A 46 9.66 -1.01 -12.25
CA ASN A 46 10.64 -0.81 -13.31
C ASN A 46 11.00 -2.12 -14.04
N GLY A 47 9.98 -2.94 -14.31
CA GLY A 47 10.09 -4.22 -15.01
C GLY A 47 10.70 -5.37 -14.17
N LYS A 48 11.10 -5.11 -12.92
CA LYS A 48 11.66 -6.12 -12.02
C LYS A 48 10.58 -6.58 -11.03
N PRO A 49 10.49 -7.89 -10.71
CA PRO A 49 9.63 -8.35 -9.63
C PRO A 49 9.94 -7.58 -8.36
N TRP A 50 8.91 -7.00 -7.74
CA TRP A 50 9.02 -6.36 -6.44
C TRP A 50 8.90 -7.44 -5.38
N GLU A 51 10.00 -7.69 -4.66
CA GLU A 51 9.96 -8.58 -3.50
C GLU A 51 9.12 -7.91 -2.42
N ASP A 52 7.96 -8.51 -2.15
CA ASP A 52 7.00 -7.97 -1.22
C ASP A 52 6.83 -8.88 -0.02
N PRO A 53 7.69 -8.74 1.00
CA PRO A 53 7.62 -9.59 2.18
C PRO A 53 6.33 -9.39 3.00
N HIS A 54 5.54 -8.35 2.73
CA HIS A 54 4.33 -8.02 3.47
C HIS A 54 3.04 -8.29 2.70
N GLY A 55 3.13 -8.55 1.39
CA GLY A 55 1.98 -8.86 0.55
C GLY A 55 1.33 -10.18 0.93
N VAL A 56 0.08 -10.11 1.37
CA VAL A 56 -0.76 -11.26 1.67
C VAL A 56 -1.77 -11.46 0.55
N TYR A 57 -1.76 -12.65 -0.03
CA TYR A 57 -2.66 -13.10 -1.08
C TYR A 57 -3.49 -14.28 -0.55
N THR A 58 -4.81 -14.13 -0.54
CA THR A 58 -5.75 -15.11 0.03
C THR A 58 -6.62 -15.77 -1.03
N ASP A 59 -6.81 -15.13 -2.19
CA ASP A 59 -7.59 -15.67 -3.29
C ASP A 59 -6.65 -16.31 -4.33
N PRO A 60 -6.72 -17.63 -4.56
CA PRO A 60 -5.84 -18.30 -5.52
C PRO A 60 -6.18 -17.99 -6.99
N ARG A 61 -7.36 -17.42 -7.27
CA ARG A 61 -7.82 -17.15 -8.64
C ARG A 61 -7.22 -15.86 -9.17
N VAL A 62 -6.83 -15.87 -10.44
CA VAL A 62 -6.43 -14.67 -11.17
C VAL A 62 -7.63 -14.08 -11.91
N ILE A 63 -7.89 -12.80 -11.71
CA ILE A 63 -8.93 -12.04 -12.41
C ILE A 63 -8.33 -11.39 -13.66
N PRO A 64 -8.96 -11.55 -14.84
CA PRO A 64 -8.56 -10.85 -16.04
C PRO A 64 -8.66 -9.34 -15.89
N LYS A 65 -7.71 -8.60 -16.48
CA LYS A 65 -7.67 -7.12 -16.46
C LYS A 65 -8.95 -6.46 -16.96
N SER A 66 -9.66 -7.11 -17.89
CA SER A 66 -10.94 -6.61 -18.44
C SER A 66 -12.07 -6.58 -17.42
N MET A 67 -11.95 -7.31 -16.31
CA MET A 67 -12.96 -7.37 -15.25
C MET A 67 -12.57 -6.54 -14.04
N ASP A 68 -11.31 -6.62 -13.60
CA ASP A 68 -10.84 -5.91 -12.41
C ASP A 68 -9.31 -5.69 -12.50
N PRO A 69 -8.80 -4.49 -12.16
CA PRO A 69 -7.35 -4.24 -12.10
C PRO A 69 -6.63 -4.98 -10.95
N ARG A 70 -7.33 -5.66 -10.03
CA ARG A 70 -6.78 -6.29 -8.82
C ARG A 70 -5.50 -7.07 -9.06
N ASP A 71 -5.52 -7.94 -10.08
CA ASP A 71 -4.48 -8.94 -10.34
C ASP A 71 -3.62 -8.59 -11.56
N ASN A 72 -4.14 -7.75 -12.45
CA ASN A 72 -3.49 -7.36 -13.70
C ASN A 72 -3.70 -5.86 -13.93
N PHE A 73 -2.63 -5.07 -13.76
CA PHE A 73 -2.69 -3.61 -13.74
C PHE A 73 -1.51 -2.98 -14.46
N GLY A 74 -1.72 -1.77 -14.99
CA GLY A 74 -0.67 -0.99 -15.62
C GLY A 74 -0.19 -1.59 -16.96
N PRO A 75 1.06 -1.26 -17.38
CA PRO A 75 2.03 -0.43 -16.66
C PRO A 75 1.59 1.04 -16.51
N VAL A 76 1.95 1.68 -15.39
CA VAL A 76 1.77 3.12 -15.17
C VAL A 76 3.05 3.74 -14.63
N LYS A 77 3.38 4.96 -15.10
CA LYS A 77 4.50 5.73 -14.56
C LYS A 77 4.02 6.65 -13.45
N VAL A 78 4.66 6.59 -12.28
CA VAL A 78 4.35 7.45 -11.14
C VAL A 78 4.80 8.88 -11.48
N PRO A 79 3.87 9.86 -11.47
CA PRO A 79 4.19 11.23 -11.82
C PRO A 79 5.07 11.91 -10.77
N PRO A 80 5.66 13.07 -11.10
CA PRO A 80 6.40 13.86 -10.13
C PRO A 80 5.59 14.17 -8.87
N GLN A 81 6.23 14.11 -7.71
CA GLN A 81 5.64 14.37 -6.39
C GLN A 81 4.46 13.45 -6.02
N HIS A 82 4.41 12.26 -6.59
CA HIS A 82 3.37 11.28 -6.30
C HIS A 82 3.93 9.92 -5.88
N LEU A 83 3.05 9.13 -5.28
CA LEU A 83 3.31 7.78 -4.79
C LEU A 83 2.25 6.83 -5.37
N PHE A 84 2.67 5.61 -5.67
CA PHE A 84 1.76 4.48 -5.91
C PHE A 84 1.75 3.60 -4.66
N VAL A 85 0.58 3.41 -4.05
CA VAL A 85 0.45 2.71 -2.77
C VAL A 85 -0.47 1.51 -2.89
N MET A 86 -0.16 0.45 -2.13
CA MET A 86 -0.97 -0.76 -2.05
C MET A 86 -1.19 -1.19 -0.61
N GLY A 87 -2.31 -1.84 -0.34
CA GLY A 87 -2.51 -2.51 0.94
C GLY A 87 -1.77 -3.84 0.98
N ASP A 88 -1.30 -4.21 2.17
CA ASP A 88 -0.64 -5.51 2.39
C ASP A 88 -1.63 -6.68 2.19
N ASN A 89 -2.92 -6.51 2.49
CA ASN A 89 -3.96 -7.49 2.12
C ASN A 89 -4.39 -7.29 0.65
N ARG A 90 -3.65 -7.90 -0.27
CA ARG A 90 -3.63 -7.55 -1.70
C ARG A 90 -4.93 -7.82 -2.43
N ASP A 91 -5.61 -8.89 -2.07
CA ASP A 91 -6.88 -9.27 -2.69
C ASP A 91 -8.08 -8.50 -2.13
N ASN A 92 -7.91 -7.80 -1.01
CA ASN A 92 -8.99 -7.15 -0.25
C ASN A 92 -8.70 -5.66 0.04
N SER A 93 -7.91 -5.00 -0.81
CA SER A 93 -7.53 -3.60 -0.62
C SER A 93 -7.92 -2.76 -1.83
N ARG A 94 -8.77 -1.74 -1.60
CA ARG A 94 -9.01 -0.66 -2.55
C ARG A 94 -7.91 0.41 -2.38
N ASP A 95 -6.94 0.40 -3.28
CA ASP A 95 -5.71 1.22 -3.26
C ASP A 95 -5.39 1.81 -4.64
N SER A 96 -4.14 2.21 -4.91
CA SER A 96 -3.77 2.94 -6.15
C SER A 96 -4.13 2.22 -7.45
N ARG A 97 -4.37 0.90 -7.41
CA ARG A 97 -4.92 0.14 -8.54
C ARG A 97 -6.30 0.64 -9.00
N TYR A 98 -7.05 1.28 -8.11
CA TYR A 98 -8.44 1.69 -8.33
C TYR A 98 -8.60 3.21 -8.44
N TRP A 99 -7.86 3.99 -7.65
CA TRP A 99 -8.03 5.45 -7.56
C TRP A 99 -6.79 6.26 -7.95
N GLY A 100 -5.70 5.60 -8.38
CA GLY A 100 -4.51 6.28 -8.87
C GLY A 100 -3.53 6.69 -7.77
N PHE A 101 -2.89 7.84 -7.91
CA PHE A 101 -1.70 8.18 -7.13
C PHE A 101 -2.01 9.06 -5.91
N VAL A 102 -1.12 9.03 -4.91
CA VAL A 102 -1.16 9.93 -3.75
C VAL A 102 -0.13 11.03 -3.94
N HIS A 103 -0.52 12.29 -3.87
CA HIS A 103 0.44 13.39 -3.84
C HIS A 103 1.18 13.41 -2.49
N VAL A 104 2.50 13.62 -2.50
CA VAL A 104 3.32 13.58 -1.27
C VAL A 104 2.87 14.59 -0.20
N GLY A 105 2.24 15.69 -0.61
CA GLY A 105 1.65 16.70 0.29
C GLY A 105 0.44 16.21 1.07
N GLU A 106 -0.23 15.15 0.63
CA GLU A 106 -1.37 14.55 1.34
C GLU A 106 -0.93 13.56 2.43
N VAL A 107 0.38 13.29 2.53
CA VAL A 107 0.95 12.35 3.50
C VAL A 107 1.05 13.04 4.87
N LYS A 108 0.27 12.53 5.83
CA LYS A 108 0.28 13.01 7.22
C LYS A 108 1.49 12.49 8.00
N GLY A 109 2.00 11.31 7.63
CA GLY A 109 3.19 10.74 8.24
C GLY A 109 3.43 9.28 7.89
N LYS A 110 4.57 8.75 8.35
CA LYS A 110 4.90 7.32 8.27
C LYS A 110 4.36 6.61 9.51
N ALA A 111 3.74 5.46 9.33
CA ALA A 111 3.41 4.56 10.43
C ALA A 111 4.65 3.71 10.72
N PHE A 112 5.29 3.92 11.87
CA PHE A 112 6.55 3.25 12.24
C PHE A 112 6.42 2.30 13.43
N LEU A 113 5.34 2.35 14.21
CA LEU A 113 5.15 1.53 15.41
C LEU A 113 3.67 1.19 15.63
N ILE A 114 3.39 -0.06 15.97
CA ILE A 114 2.08 -0.44 16.52
C ILE A 114 2.08 -0.13 18.01
N TYR A 115 1.42 0.96 18.41
CA TYR A 115 1.35 1.35 19.83
C TYR A 115 0.25 0.60 20.61
N TYR A 116 -0.79 0.14 19.92
CA TYR A 116 -1.91 -0.58 20.53
C TYR A 116 -2.55 -1.55 19.52
N SER A 117 -2.96 -2.74 19.98
CA SER A 117 -3.68 -3.72 19.17
C SER A 117 -4.63 -4.53 20.04
N TRP A 118 -5.91 -4.49 19.71
CA TRP A 118 -6.97 -5.23 20.38
C TRP A 118 -7.42 -6.43 19.55
N ASP A 119 -7.72 -7.55 20.22
CA ASP A 119 -8.37 -8.72 19.64
C ASP A 119 -9.86 -8.73 19.99
N SER A 120 -10.72 -8.43 19.02
CA SER A 120 -12.16 -8.41 19.24
C SER A 120 -12.74 -9.81 19.50
N SER A 121 -12.12 -10.87 18.99
CA SER A 121 -12.59 -12.23 19.20
C SER A 121 -12.25 -12.72 20.60
N ASN A 122 -11.02 -12.48 21.05
CA ASN A 122 -10.53 -12.91 22.36
C ASN A 122 -10.73 -11.85 23.47
N HIS A 123 -11.34 -10.70 23.15
CA HIS A 123 -11.55 -9.57 24.06
C HIS A 123 -10.30 -9.19 24.87
N GLY A 124 -9.14 -9.14 24.21
CA GLY A 124 -7.86 -8.96 24.88
C GLY A 124 -6.82 -8.21 24.06
N ILE A 125 -5.79 -7.70 24.73
CA ILE A 125 -4.69 -6.99 24.09
C ILE A 125 -3.74 -7.98 23.42
N ARG A 126 -3.40 -7.74 22.15
CA ARG A 126 -2.38 -8.51 21.40
C ARG A 126 -0.98 -8.00 21.75
N TRP A 127 -0.50 -8.36 22.93
CA TRP A 127 0.80 -7.91 23.47
C TRP A 127 1.97 -8.14 22.52
N ASN A 128 1.96 -9.24 21.76
CA ASN A 128 2.99 -9.58 20.77
C ASN A 128 3.07 -8.62 19.57
N ARG A 129 2.10 -7.72 19.41
CA ARG A 129 2.09 -6.70 18.34
C ARG A 129 2.56 -5.33 18.82
N ILE A 130 2.46 -5.06 20.12
CA ILE A 130 2.81 -3.76 20.69
C ILE A 130 4.32 -3.56 20.62
N GLY A 131 4.75 -2.36 20.19
CA GLY A 131 6.16 -2.02 20.04
C GLY A 131 6.83 -2.61 18.80
N ARG A 132 6.10 -3.40 17.99
CA ARG A 132 6.63 -3.91 16.72
C ARG A 132 6.80 -2.75 15.75
N VAL A 133 8.03 -2.60 15.25
CA VAL A 133 8.34 -1.67 14.16
C VAL A 133 7.64 -2.16 12.91
N ILE A 134 6.96 -1.25 12.23
CA ILE A 134 6.40 -1.53 10.91
C ILE A 134 7.57 -1.43 9.93
N GLN A 135 8.02 -2.59 9.46
CA GLN A 135 8.98 -2.75 8.37
C GLN A 135 8.21 -3.07 7.09
#